data_AF-A0A414B169-F1
#
_entry.id   AF-A0A414B169-F1
#
_cell.length_a   1.000
_cell.length_b   1.000
_cell.length_c   1.000
_cell.angle_alpha   90.00
_cell.angle_beta   90.00
_cell.angle_gamma   90.00
#
_symmetry.space_group_name_H-M   'P 1'
#
loop_
_entity.id
_entity.type
_entity.pdbx_description
1 polymer ?
#
loop_
_entity_poly.entity_id
_entity_poly.type
_entity_poly.pdbx_seq_one_letter_code
_entity_poly.pdbx_strand_id
1 'polypeptide(L)' 'MGDETFKERYLSGEIPFEEIDRYVSRWNNSDDPRTLAQYLGLNAEEEDVWIDVSDEALQDMLDSQKR' A
#
# COMPACT_ATOMS: atom_id res chain seq x y z
N MET A 1 1.94 17.89 8.92
CA MET A 1 2.56 16.55 9.04
C MET A 1 1.55 15.62 8.42
N GLY A 2 1.69 15.33 7.13
CA GLY A 2 0.82 14.34 6.49
C GLY A 2 1.27 12.98 7.00
N ASP A 3 0.35 12.16 7.46
CA ASP A 3 0.63 10.74 7.70
C ASP A 3 1.14 10.14 6.38
N GLU A 4 2.43 9.78 6.35
CA GLU A 4 3.02 9.10 5.20
C GLU A 4 2.29 7.79 4.95
N THR A 5 1.92 7.56 3.71
CA THR A 5 1.22 6.36 3.28
C THR A 5 2.14 5.14 3.32
N PHE A 6 1.54 3.94 3.29
CA PHE A 6 2.30 2.70 3.18
C PHE A 6 3.24 2.74 1.97
N LYS A 7 2.74 3.18 0.81
CA LYS A 7 3.53 3.28 -0.42
C LYS A 7 4.75 4.19 -0.25
N GLU A 8 4.59 5.38 0.32
CA GLU A 8 5.71 6.32 0.51
C GLU A 8 6.81 5.72 1.39
N ARG A 9 6.43 5.11 2.53
CA ARG A 9 7.38 4.47 3.45
C ARG A 9 8.05 3.25 2.86
N TYR A 10 7.30 2.45 2.11
CA TYR A 10 7.83 1.29 1.41
C TYR A 10 8.83 1.69 0.32
N LEU A 11 8.51 2.72 -0.48
CA LEU A 11 9.40 3.24 -1.51
C LEU A 11 10.65 3.92 -0.94
N SER A 12 10.54 4.53 0.24
CA SER A 12 11.70 5.06 0.97
C SER A 12 12.56 3.97 1.65
N GLY A 13 12.12 2.70 1.61
CA GLY A 13 12.81 1.60 2.27
C GLY A 13 12.74 1.62 3.80
N GLU A 14 11.81 2.39 4.37
CA GLU A 14 11.63 2.49 5.82
C GLU A 14 10.90 1.28 6.41
N ILE A 15 10.01 0.66 5.61
CA ILE A 15 9.22 -0.50 6.00
C ILE A 15 9.30 -1.62 4.96
N PRO A 16 9.20 -2.89 5.37
CA PRO A 16 9.05 -4.01 4.45
C PRO A 16 7.65 -4.05 3.82
N PHE A 17 7.50 -4.78 2.71
CA PHE A 17 6.20 -4.94 2.05
C PHE A 17 5.18 -5.62 2.97
N GLU A 18 5.63 -6.56 3.81
CA GLU A 18 4.82 -7.30 4.79
C GLU A 18 4.07 -6.40 5.78
N GLU A 19 4.49 -5.13 5.98
CA GLU A 19 3.71 -4.19 6.81
C GLU A 19 2.34 -3.87 6.19
N ILE A 20 2.11 -4.15 4.90
CA ILE A 20 0.81 -3.93 4.25
C ILE A 20 -0.33 -4.56 5.04
N ASP A 21 -0.17 -5.81 5.52
CA ASP A 21 -1.14 -6.53 6.36
C ASP A 21 -1.54 -5.75 7.62
N ARG A 22 -0.57 -5.06 8.21
CA ARG A 22 -0.78 -4.24 9.41
C ARG A 22 -1.55 -2.96 9.09
N TYR A 23 -1.27 -2.33 7.94
CA TYR A 23 -2.02 -1.17 7.47
C TYR A 23 -3.46 -1.57 7.11
N VAL A 24 -3.65 -2.71 6.43
CA VAL A 24 -4.97 -3.29 6.11
C VAL A 24 -5.75 -3.58 7.39
N SER A 25 -5.13 -4.22 8.38
CA SER A 25 -5.76 -4.51 9.67
C SER A 25 -6.15 -3.22 10.40
N ARG A 26 -5.27 -2.21 10.40
CA ARG A 26 -5.54 -0.91 11.03
C ARG A 26 -6.70 -0.19 10.34
N TRP A 27 -6.73 -0.20 9.01
CA TRP A 27 -7.81 0.38 8.23
C TRP A 27 -9.14 -0.35 8.47
N ASN A 28 -9.15 -1.69 8.47
CA ASN A 28 -10.35 -2.48 8.78
C ASN A 28 -10.89 -2.23 10.20
N ASN A 29 -10.03 -1.86 11.14
CA ASN A 29 -10.41 -1.50 12.51
C ASN A 29 -10.62 0.01 12.69
N SER A 30 -10.64 0.79 11.61
CA SER A 30 -10.83 2.23 11.61
C SER A 30 -12.10 2.59 10.84
N ASP A 31 -12.78 3.66 11.26
CA ASP A 31 -13.87 4.29 10.51
C ASP A 31 -13.31 5.25 9.43
N ASP A 32 -12.20 4.89 8.79
CA ASP A 32 -11.59 5.74 7.77
C ASP A 32 -12.49 5.75 6.52
N PRO A 33 -12.97 6.93 6.06
CA PRO A 33 -13.89 7.00 4.92
C PRO A 33 -13.20 6.75 3.58
N ARG A 34 -11.86 6.71 3.54
CA ARG A 34 -11.08 6.45 2.32
C ARG A 34 -11.09 4.97 1.99
N THR A 35 -10.96 4.64 0.70
CA THR A 35 -10.73 3.24 0.30
C THR A 35 -9.37 2.76 0.79
N LEU A 36 -9.21 1.44 0.92
CA LEU A 36 -7.95 0.84 1.35
C LEU A 36 -6.77 1.25 0.46
N ALA A 37 -6.97 1.31 -0.85
CA ALA A 37 -5.96 1.79 -1.80
C ALA A 37 -5.57 3.24 -1.54
N GLN A 38 -6.54 4.14 -1.33
CA GLN A 38 -6.28 5.55 -0.99
C GLN A 38 -5.56 5.69 0.36
N TYR A 39 -5.88 4.84 1.33
CA TYR A 39 -5.21 4.79 2.63
C TYR A 39 -3.75 4.32 2.50
N LEU A 40 -3.50 3.34 1.65
CA LEU A 40 -2.17 2.80 1.36
C LEU A 40 -1.34 3.70 0.41
N GLY A 41 -1.98 4.66 -0.26
CA GLY A 41 -1.34 5.53 -1.25
C GLY A 41 -1.19 4.90 -2.64
N LEU A 42 -1.95 3.84 -2.93
CA LEU A 42 -1.95 3.16 -4.22
C LEU A 42 -2.77 3.95 -5.26
N ASN A 43 -2.32 3.90 -6.51
CA ASN A 43 -3.09 4.37 -7.66
C ASN A 43 -4.06 3.29 -8.15
N ALA A 44 -4.99 3.66 -9.05
CA ALA A 44 -5.98 2.73 -9.59
C ALA A 44 -5.37 1.49 -10.25
N GLU A 45 -4.26 1.63 -10.98
CA GLU A 45 -3.57 0.48 -11.61
C GLU A 45 -2.93 -0.46 -10.57
N GLU A 46 -2.38 0.10 -9.49
CA GLU A 46 -1.77 -0.68 -8.41
C GLU A 46 -2.83 -1.41 -7.59
N GLU A 47 -3.97 -0.75 -7.34
CA GLU A 47 -5.14 -1.36 -6.73
C GLU A 47 -5.67 -2.51 -7.60
N ASP A 48 -5.82 -2.31 -8.91
CA ASP A 48 -6.31 -3.33 -9.84
C ASP A 48 -5.41 -4.55 -9.85
N VAL A 49 -4.09 -4.37 -9.94
CA VAL A 49 -3.12 -5.48 -9.89
C VAL A 49 -3.14 -6.18 -8.54
N TRP A 50 -3.30 -5.45 -7.45
CA TRP A 50 -3.37 -6.05 -6.12
C TRP A 50 -4.61 -6.93 -5.93
N ILE A 51 -5.76 -6.44 -6.39
CA ILE A 51 -7.05 -7.14 -6.26
C ILE A 51 -7.18 -8.29 -7.28
N ASP A 52 -6.77 -8.07 -8.54
CA ASP A 52 -6.97 -9.02 -9.64
C ASP A 52 -5.83 -10.04 -9.75
N VAL A 53 -4.58 -9.63 -9.49
CA VAL A 53 -3.41 -10.49 -9.66
C VAL A 53 -2.98 -11.10 -8.33
N SER A 54 -2.30 -10.34 -7.46
CA SER A 54 -1.79 -10.80 -6.15
C SER A 54 -1.00 -9.71 -5.42
N ASP A 55 -0.80 -9.88 -4.11
CA ASP A 55 0.18 -9.14 -3.29
C ASP A 55 1.59 -9.13 -3.91
N GLU A 56 2.05 -10.28 -4.40
CA GLU A 56 3.38 -10.42 -5.04
C GLU A 56 3.53 -9.54 -6.29
N ALA A 57 2.45 -9.40 -7.09
CA ALA A 57 2.45 -8.58 -8.29
C ALA A 57 2.47 -7.09 -7.95
N LEU A 58 1.69 -6.68 -6.93
CA LEU A 58 1.77 -5.33 -6.40
C LEU A 58 3.20 -5.03 -5.88
N GLN A 59 3.79 -5.98 -5.14
CA GLN A 59 5.14 -5.82 -4.62
C GLN A 59 6.17 -5.59 -5.73
N ASP A 60 6.14 -6.38 -6.80
CA ASP A 60 7.07 -6.24 -7.95
C ASP A 60 6.93 -4.87 -8.64
N MET A 61 5.69 -4.39 -8.81
CA MET A 61 5.41 -3.06 -9.37
C MET A 61 5.93 -1.93 -8.48
N LEU A 62 5.79 -2.05 -7.16
CA LEU A 62 6.30 -1.06 -6.22
C LEU A 62 7.84 -1.15 -6.10
N ASP A 63 8.42 -2.34 -6.16
CA ASP A 63 9.88 -2.52 -6.14
C ASP A 63 10.54 -1.90 -7.38
N SER A 64 9.90 -2.04 -8.55
CA SER A 64 10.31 -1.34 -9.78
C SER A 64 10.28 0.19 -9.67
N GLN A 65 9.51 0.75 -8.72
CA GLN A 65 9.45 2.19 -8.45
C GLN A 65 10.51 2.65 -7.42
N LYS A 66 11.13 1.73 -6.67
CA LYS A 66 12.24 2.07 -5.78
C LYS A 66 13.45 2.48 -6.60
N ARG A 67 14.05 3.60 -6.24
CA ARG A 67 15.22 4.17 -6.93
C ARG A 67 16.53 3.78 -6.29
#